data_AF-A0A935ZNA6-F1
#
_entry.id   AF-A0A935ZNA6-F1
#
_cell.length_a   1.000
_cell.length_b   1.000
_cell.length_c   1.000
_cell.angle_alpha   90.00
_cell.angle_beta   90.00
_cell.angle_gamma   90.00
#
_symmetry.space_group_name_H-M   'P 1'
#
loop_
_entity.id
_entity.type
_entity.pdbx_description
1 polymer ?
#
loop_
_entity_poly.entity_id
_entity_poly.type
_entity_poly.pdbx_seq_one_letter_code
_entity_poly.pdbx_strand_id
1 'polypeptide(L)'
;MDDPAVSVTPGDPWRELAFHVLAHVPLRGAGCLFDPAYHRWLTTIGLDDAALVDDGELVARTLAPAASSSLHAWPLAFADLDRFRRTTTRALAELAPHELDAPVLAAAGTPPERTALELLHAAAALALPAFEAAWRRHMAPSLTRGCTALARWLTLPPLRMHAPARVQLSSVLGPRGRGFDDAVVVGAPAPWHDHDLTHTAIMALHEAAVMRTAGDHAARELAALATVHATLQSLAAHDDLAPLATAHDRWLATLDLRAIVAAHADALTPAQRTALRSGGEPRRAALAQLAARTRSAPVDDG
;
A
#
# COMPACT_ATOMS: atom_id res chain seq x y z
N MET A 1 -10.53 10.55 -27.10
CA MET A 1 -9.82 10.68 -25.82
C MET A 1 -9.21 9.31 -25.60
N ASP A 2 -7.91 9.16 -25.83
CA ASP A 2 -7.27 7.85 -25.67
C ASP A 2 -7.39 7.45 -24.21
N ASP A 3 -8.10 6.35 -23.98
CA ASP A 3 -8.26 5.74 -22.67
C ASP A 3 -6.85 5.49 -22.09
N PRO A 4 -6.49 5.99 -20.90
CA PRO A 4 -5.13 5.84 -20.39
C PRO A 4 -4.79 4.35 -20.26
N ALA A 5 -3.69 3.94 -20.87
CA ALA A 5 -3.22 2.56 -20.76
C ALA A 5 -2.79 2.30 -19.30
N VAL A 6 -3.31 1.23 -18.69
CA VAL A 6 -2.85 0.78 -17.38
C VAL A 6 -1.41 0.28 -17.54
N SER A 7 -0.46 0.91 -16.87
CA SER A 7 0.93 0.47 -16.82
C SER A 7 1.20 -0.26 -15.51
N VAL A 8 1.79 -1.47 -15.59
CA VAL A 8 2.27 -2.21 -14.42
C VAL A 8 3.79 -2.33 -14.51
N THR A 9 4.50 -1.79 -13.53
CA THR A 9 5.98 -1.80 -13.51
C THR A 9 6.52 -2.33 -12.19
N PRO A 10 7.78 -2.78 -12.13
CA PRO A 10 8.44 -2.98 -10.85
C PRO A 10 8.44 -1.67 -10.04
N GLY A 11 8.46 -1.80 -8.72
CA GLY A 11 8.72 -0.69 -7.82
C GLY A 11 10.07 -0.07 -8.12
N ASP A 12 10.14 1.26 -8.04
CA ASP A 12 11.41 1.96 -8.15
C ASP A 12 12.36 1.50 -7.02
N PRO A 13 13.66 1.29 -7.27
CA PRO A 13 14.59 0.81 -6.25
C PRO A 13 14.68 1.70 -5.00
N TRP A 14 14.51 3.02 -5.12
CA TRP A 14 14.43 3.90 -3.95
C TRP A 14 13.17 3.60 -3.14
N ARG A 15 12.00 3.47 -3.77
CA ARG A 15 10.75 3.14 -3.06
C ARG A 15 10.86 1.80 -2.33
N GLU A 16 11.49 0.81 -2.97
CA GLU A 16 11.74 -0.49 -2.35
C GLU A 16 12.67 -0.41 -1.14
N LEU A 17 13.75 0.39 -1.21
CA LEU A 17 14.64 0.65 -0.08
C LEU A 17 13.88 1.38 1.05
N ALA A 18 13.09 2.39 0.72
CA ALA A 18 12.30 3.12 1.70
C ALA A 18 11.29 2.21 2.41
N PHE A 19 10.59 1.34 1.68
CA PHE A 19 9.72 0.35 2.31
C PHE A 19 10.50 -0.65 3.16
N HIS A 20 11.69 -1.07 2.74
CA HIS A 20 12.54 -1.98 3.50
C HIS A 20 12.93 -1.38 4.84
N VAL A 21 13.39 -0.13 4.86
CA VAL A 21 13.70 0.60 6.09
C VAL A 21 12.45 0.78 6.95
N LEU A 22 11.31 1.19 6.38
CA LEU A 22 10.05 1.32 7.12
C LEU A 22 9.54 -0.01 7.69
N ALA A 23 9.86 -1.14 7.06
CA ALA A 23 9.51 -2.48 7.57
C ALA A 23 10.30 -2.85 8.85
N HIS A 24 11.35 -2.11 9.19
CA HIS A 24 12.07 -2.25 10.46
C HIS A 24 11.49 -1.38 11.57
N VAL A 25 10.56 -0.47 11.27
CA VAL A 25 9.92 0.42 12.26
C VAL A 25 8.65 -0.24 12.80
N PRO A 26 8.61 -0.71 14.07
CA PRO A 26 7.46 -1.40 14.65
C PRO A 26 6.33 -0.43 15.05
N LEU A 27 5.75 0.25 14.06
CA LEU A 27 4.59 1.11 14.24
C LEU A 27 3.32 0.30 14.52
N ARG A 28 2.26 0.98 14.97
CA ARG A 28 0.92 0.39 15.15
C ARG A 28 -0.10 1.08 14.25
N GLY A 29 -1.10 0.32 13.82
CA GLY A 29 -2.23 0.84 13.04
C GLY A 29 -1.98 0.87 11.54
N ALA A 30 -2.84 1.62 10.84
CA ALA A 30 -2.74 1.82 9.39
C ALA A 30 -1.38 2.42 9.05
N GLY A 31 -0.74 1.93 7.98
CA GLY A 31 0.59 2.39 7.59
C GLY A 31 1.76 1.53 8.05
N CYS A 32 1.58 0.70 9.08
CA CYS A 32 2.66 -0.17 9.56
C CYS A 32 3.07 -1.20 8.49
N LEU A 33 4.38 -1.26 8.23
CA LEU A 33 5.01 -2.24 7.34
C LEU A 33 5.77 -3.33 8.08
N PHE A 34 5.92 -3.21 9.40
CA PHE A 34 6.58 -4.22 10.21
C PHE A 34 5.86 -5.56 10.10
N ASP A 35 6.62 -6.59 9.76
CA ASP A 35 6.15 -7.95 9.62
C ASP A 35 7.22 -8.96 10.02
N PRO A 36 7.02 -9.74 11.09
CA PRO A 36 8.01 -10.74 11.51
C PRO A 36 8.38 -11.76 10.42
N ALA A 37 7.47 -12.04 9.46
CA ALA A 37 7.77 -12.97 8.37
C ALA A 37 8.77 -12.39 7.38
N TYR A 38 8.68 -11.08 7.10
CA TYR A 38 9.65 -10.37 6.27
C TYR A 38 11.05 -10.42 6.89
N HIS A 39 11.15 -10.10 8.18
CA HIS A 39 12.43 -10.14 8.93
C HIS A 39 13.07 -11.53 8.93
N ARG A 40 12.30 -12.59 9.16
CA ARG A 40 12.81 -13.97 9.07
C ARG A 40 13.37 -14.29 7.69
N TRP A 41 12.72 -13.80 6.64
CA TRP A 41 13.19 -14.00 5.28
C TRP A 41 14.44 -13.18 4.94
N LEU A 42 14.57 -11.95 5.47
CA LEU A 42 15.80 -11.15 5.31
C LEU A 42 17.04 -11.90 5.80
N THR A 43 16.96 -12.57 6.96
CA THR A 43 18.04 -13.43 7.47
C THR A 43 18.41 -14.55 6.47
N THR A 44 17.43 -15.14 5.78
CA THR A 44 17.67 -16.23 4.82
C THR A 44 18.42 -15.79 3.56
N ILE A 45 18.36 -14.49 3.24
CA ILE A 45 19.04 -13.91 2.07
C ILE A 45 20.27 -13.08 2.46
N GLY A 46 20.65 -13.09 3.74
CA GLY A 46 21.81 -12.34 4.28
C GLY A 46 21.62 -10.82 4.26
N LEU A 47 20.38 -10.37 4.46
CA LEU A 47 20.02 -8.94 4.55
C LEU A 47 19.49 -8.60 5.95
N ASP A 48 19.90 -9.36 6.97
CA ASP A 48 19.65 -9.02 8.36
C ASP A 48 20.60 -7.91 8.81
N ASP A 49 20.04 -6.78 9.23
CA ASP A 49 20.80 -5.63 9.72
C ASP A 49 20.32 -5.28 11.14
N ALA A 50 21.15 -5.62 12.13
CA ALA A 50 20.84 -5.35 13.53
C ALA A 50 20.78 -3.84 13.83
N ALA A 51 21.59 -3.02 13.16
CA ALA A 51 21.56 -1.57 13.35
C ALA A 51 20.24 -0.99 12.83
N LEU A 52 19.75 -1.50 11.70
CA LEU A 52 18.46 -1.09 11.13
C LEU A 52 17.28 -1.47 12.05
N VAL A 53 17.37 -2.60 12.76
CA VAL A 53 16.38 -2.97 13.79
C VAL A 53 16.41 -1.97 14.96
N ASP A 54 17.59 -1.68 15.51
CA ASP A 54 17.76 -0.76 16.65
C ASP A 54 17.27 0.66 16.30
N ASP A 55 17.59 1.15 15.10
CA ASP A 55 17.14 2.43 14.58
C ASP A 55 15.61 2.45 14.39
N GLY A 56 15.04 1.36 13.87
CA GLY A 56 13.60 1.22 13.69
C GLY A 56 12.83 1.32 15.01
N GLU A 57 13.33 0.68 16.06
CA GLU A 57 12.75 0.82 17.41
C GLU A 57 12.87 2.25 17.95
N LEU A 58 14.01 2.91 17.72
CA LEU A 58 14.20 4.30 18.14
C LEU A 58 13.22 5.23 17.42
N VAL A 59 13.02 5.07 16.12
CA VAL A 59 12.03 5.80 15.33
C VAL A 59 10.62 5.57 15.88
N ALA A 60 10.25 4.32 16.17
CA ALA A 60 8.93 3.98 16.72
C ALA A 60 8.69 4.57 18.12
N ARG A 61 9.73 4.75 18.95
CA ARG A 61 9.64 5.43 20.25
C ARG A 61 9.54 6.96 20.11
N THR A 62 10.24 7.51 19.12
CA THR A 62 10.33 8.97 18.90
C THR A 62 9.04 9.52 18.30
N LEU A 63 8.40 8.74 17.44
CA LEU A 63 7.10 9.06 16.89
C LEU A 63 6.01 8.58 17.84
N ALA A 64 5.21 9.51 18.37
CA ALA A 64 3.99 9.14 19.06
C ALA A 64 3.15 8.20 18.16
N PRO A 65 2.28 7.32 18.70
CA PRO A 65 1.54 6.33 17.91
C PRO A 65 0.55 6.91 16.86
N ALA A 66 0.51 8.23 16.67
CA ALA A 66 -0.09 8.85 15.51
C ALA A 66 0.83 8.65 14.30
N ALA A 67 0.41 7.80 13.36
CA ALA A 67 1.05 7.66 12.06
C ALA A 67 1.19 9.05 11.41
N SER A 68 2.41 9.59 11.40
CA SER A 68 2.69 10.88 10.77
C SER A 68 2.52 10.73 9.26
N SER A 69 1.78 11.65 8.64
CA SER A 69 1.65 11.76 7.18
C SER A 69 3.01 11.82 6.48
N SER A 70 4.05 12.33 7.15
CA SER A 70 5.40 12.43 6.61
C SER A 70 6.09 11.07 6.47
N LEU A 71 5.85 10.12 7.38
CA LEU A 71 6.34 8.75 7.22
C LEU A 71 5.70 8.06 6.01
N HIS A 72 4.40 8.27 5.82
CA HIS A 72 3.67 7.71 4.68
C HIS A 72 4.18 8.24 3.34
N ALA A 73 4.61 9.49 3.32
CA ALA A 73 5.14 10.14 2.14
C ALA A 73 6.66 9.98 1.96
N TRP A 74 7.38 9.45 2.95
CA TRP A 74 8.83 9.27 2.85
C TRP A 74 9.28 8.42 1.63
N PRO A 75 8.55 7.38 1.19
CA PRO A 75 8.85 6.71 -0.08
C PRO A 75 8.80 7.63 -1.32
N LEU A 76 8.18 8.81 -1.23
CA LEU A 76 8.16 9.84 -2.27
C LEU A 76 9.27 10.89 -2.13
N ALA A 77 10.16 10.75 -1.13
CA ALA A 77 11.23 11.72 -0.85
C ALA A 77 12.11 12.03 -2.06
N PHE A 78 12.41 10.99 -2.84
CA PHE A 78 13.27 11.03 -4.00
C PHE A 78 12.57 10.35 -5.17
N ALA A 79 12.76 10.88 -6.37
CA ALA A 79 12.21 10.34 -7.61
C ALA A 79 12.78 8.96 -7.95
N ASP A 80 14.07 8.76 -7.65
CA ASP A 80 14.82 7.56 -7.95
C ASP A 80 16.01 7.36 -6.99
N LEU A 81 16.62 6.18 -7.08
CA LEU A 81 17.78 5.79 -6.27
C LEU A 81 19.03 6.64 -6.53
N ASP A 82 19.21 7.13 -7.76
CA ASP A 82 20.39 7.93 -8.12
C ASP A 82 20.33 9.31 -7.46
N ARG A 83 19.13 9.88 -7.31
CA ARG A 83 18.91 11.11 -6.56
C ARG A 83 19.18 10.91 -5.08
N PHE A 84 18.67 9.83 -4.49
CA PHE A 84 18.98 9.49 -3.11
C PHE A 84 20.50 9.34 -2.88
N ARG A 85 21.21 8.61 -3.75
CA ARG A 85 22.68 8.41 -3.67
C ARG A 85 23.48 9.70 -3.56
N ARG A 86 23.04 10.79 -4.20
CA ARG A 86 23.74 12.09 -4.13
C ARG A 86 23.63 12.77 -2.76
N THR A 87 22.78 12.24 -1.89
CA THR A 87 22.44 12.83 -0.59
C THR A 87 22.86 11.99 0.61
N THR A 88 23.43 10.79 0.39
CA THR A 88 23.74 9.81 1.44
C THR A 88 24.80 10.25 2.44
N THR A 89 25.63 11.24 2.10
CA THR A 89 26.69 11.78 2.96
C THR A 89 26.29 13.08 3.66
N ARG A 90 25.05 13.54 3.49
CA ARG A 90 24.54 14.81 4.01
C ARG A 90 23.34 14.55 4.91
N ALA A 91 23.17 15.40 5.91
CA ALA A 91 21.97 15.37 6.72
C ALA A 91 20.75 15.75 5.86
N LEU A 92 19.58 15.16 6.16
CA LEU A 92 18.32 15.50 5.51
C LEU A 92 18.01 17.00 5.70
N ALA A 93 18.33 17.55 6.87
CA ALA A 93 18.19 18.97 7.18
C ALA A 93 19.06 19.92 6.31
N GLU A 94 20.11 19.40 5.66
CA GLU A 94 21.00 20.16 4.78
C GLU A 94 20.59 20.10 3.30
N LEU A 95 19.59 19.28 2.97
CA LEU A 95 19.14 19.13 1.58
C LEU A 95 18.29 20.33 1.18
N ALA A 96 18.57 20.87 -0.01
CA ALA A 96 17.77 21.94 -0.57
C ALA A 96 16.40 21.41 -1.01
N PRO A 97 15.34 22.24 -1.02
CA PRO A 97 13.99 21.79 -1.40
C PRO A 97 13.89 21.12 -2.77
N HIS A 98 14.71 21.55 -3.74
CA HIS A 98 14.75 20.95 -5.07
C HIS A 98 15.49 19.60 -5.13
N GLU A 99 16.12 19.17 -4.04
CA GLU A 99 16.74 17.85 -3.91
C GLU A 99 15.74 16.82 -3.40
N LEU A 100 14.59 17.27 -2.87
CA LEU A 100 13.47 16.43 -2.40
C LEU A 100 12.28 16.57 -3.36
N ASP A 101 11.60 15.45 -3.66
CA ASP A 101 10.41 15.42 -4.53
C ASP A 101 9.10 15.45 -3.75
N ALA A 102 9.14 15.14 -2.46
CA ALA A 102 8.01 15.24 -1.56
C ALA A 102 8.05 16.57 -0.78
N PRO A 103 7.21 17.57 -1.12
CA PRO A 103 7.08 18.79 -0.33
C PRO A 103 6.71 18.52 1.13
N VAL A 104 6.09 17.36 1.40
CA VAL A 104 5.67 16.97 2.75
C VAL A 104 6.85 16.74 3.70
N LEU A 105 8.04 16.38 3.20
CA LEU A 105 9.22 16.28 4.07
C LEU A 105 9.71 17.65 4.53
N ALA A 106 9.52 18.68 3.70
CA ALA A 106 9.71 20.07 4.11
C ALA A 106 8.63 20.55 5.10
N ALA A 107 7.49 19.84 5.17
CA ALA A 107 6.38 20.11 6.09
C ALA A 107 6.44 19.30 7.40
N ALA A 108 7.49 18.49 7.63
CA ALA A 108 7.72 17.81 8.90
C ALA A 108 7.77 18.85 10.03
N GLY A 109 6.66 18.97 10.76
CA GLY A 109 6.36 20.17 11.53
C GLY A 109 6.97 20.11 12.93
N THR A 110 7.15 18.91 13.47
CA THR A 110 7.61 18.72 14.85
C THR A 110 9.09 18.32 14.93
N PRO A 111 9.84 18.74 15.96
CA PRO A 111 11.21 18.27 16.16
C PRO A 111 11.35 16.73 16.18
N PRO A 112 10.49 15.95 16.88
CA PRO A 112 10.60 14.48 16.88
C PRO A 112 10.42 13.85 15.49
N GLU A 113 9.50 14.40 14.70
CA GLU A 113 9.25 13.92 13.33
C GLU A 113 10.44 14.19 12.41
N ARG A 114 11.07 15.36 12.52
CA ARG A 114 12.30 15.66 11.78
C ARG A 114 13.44 14.73 12.17
N THR A 115 13.63 14.47 13.46
CA THR A 115 14.63 13.51 13.95
C THR A 115 14.36 12.11 13.40
N ALA A 116 13.11 11.66 13.40
CA ALA A 116 12.77 10.35 12.86
C ALA A 116 13.07 10.24 11.36
N LEU A 117 12.74 11.26 10.56
CA LEU A 117 13.04 11.28 9.13
C LEU A 117 14.55 11.33 8.85
N GLU A 118 15.31 12.05 9.66
CA GLU A 118 16.78 12.07 9.60
C GLU A 118 17.38 10.69 9.89
N LEU A 119 16.87 9.99 10.92
CA LEU A 119 17.28 8.61 11.23
C LEU A 119 16.95 7.65 10.09
N LEU A 120 15.76 7.75 9.50
CA LEU A 120 15.37 6.91 8.35
C LEU A 120 16.25 7.18 7.12
N HIS A 121 16.60 8.44 6.88
CA HIS A 121 17.51 8.84 5.81
C HIS A 121 18.91 8.23 6.00
N ALA A 122 19.47 8.36 7.20
CA ALA A 122 20.77 7.77 7.55
C ALA A 122 20.75 6.24 7.46
N ALA A 123 19.70 5.60 7.99
CA ALA A 123 19.52 4.15 7.94
C ALA A 123 19.42 3.64 6.49
N ALA A 124 18.68 4.33 5.62
CA ALA A 124 18.62 4.02 4.20
C ALA A 124 19.99 4.16 3.52
N ALA A 125 20.76 5.18 3.88
CA ALA A 125 22.08 5.43 3.28
C ALA A 125 23.07 4.32 3.64
N LEU A 126 23.01 3.85 4.89
CA LEU A 126 23.84 2.75 5.39
C LEU A 126 23.42 1.39 4.81
N ALA A 127 22.11 1.13 4.72
CA ALA A 127 21.57 -0.13 4.19
C ALA A 127 21.73 -0.27 2.67
N LEU A 128 21.85 0.86 1.94
CA LEU A 128 21.80 0.91 0.48
C LEU A 128 22.70 -0.13 -0.23
N PRO A 129 24.00 -0.28 0.07
CA PRO A 129 24.85 -1.20 -0.69
C PRO A 129 24.43 -2.66 -0.56
N ALA A 130 24.09 -3.11 0.65
CA ALA A 130 23.66 -4.47 0.91
C ALA A 130 22.26 -4.73 0.34
N PHE A 131 21.35 -3.78 0.56
CA PHE A 131 19.98 -3.83 0.05
C PHE A 131 19.96 -3.95 -1.47
N GLU A 132 20.71 -3.10 -2.18
CA GLU A 132 20.69 -3.09 -3.63
C GLU A 132 21.22 -4.40 -4.23
N ALA A 133 22.31 -4.95 -3.66
CA ALA A 133 22.84 -6.24 -4.08
C ALA A 133 21.81 -7.36 -3.89
N ALA A 134 21.14 -7.39 -2.74
CA ALA A 134 20.10 -8.35 -2.44
C ALA A 134 18.85 -8.16 -3.32
N TRP A 135 18.42 -6.92 -3.54
CA TRP A 135 17.27 -6.57 -4.36
C TRP A 135 17.47 -7.03 -5.81
N ARG A 136 18.62 -6.73 -6.42
CA ARG A 136 18.95 -7.18 -7.77
C ARG A 136 18.95 -8.71 -7.89
N ARG A 137 19.47 -9.40 -6.87
CA ARG A 137 19.62 -10.86 -6.88
C ARG A 137 18.31 -11.61 -6.59
N HIS A 138 17.53 -11.15 -5.61
CA HIS A 138 16.44 -11.91 -5.02
C HIS A 138 15.05 -11.32 -5.32
N MET A 139 14.93 -10.00 -5.49
CA MET A 139 13.63 -9.31 -5.56
C MET A 139 13.27 -8.90 -6.99
N ALA A 140 14.14 -8.15 -7.68
CA ALA A 140 13.88 -7.61 -9.02
C ALA A 140 13.40 -8.66 -10.06
N PRO A 141 13.93 -9.90 -10.08
CA PRO A 141 13.48 -10.91 -11.04
C PRO A 141 12.02 -11.35 -10.82
N SER A 142 11.55 -11.47 -9.57
CA SER A 142 10.16 -11.86 -9.28
C SER A 142 9.19 -10.72 -9.59
N LEU A 143 9.58 -9.47 -9.30
CA LEU A 143 8.79 -8.28 -9.63
C LEU A 143 8.52 -8.18 -11.13
N THR A 144 9.56 -8.36 -11.95
CA THR A 144 9.43 -8.30 -13.41
C THR A 144 8.44 -9.34 -13.94
N ARG A 145 8.51 -10.58 -13.42
CA ARG A 145 7.55 -11.64 -13.79
C ARG A 145 6.14 -11.33 -13.31
N GLY A 146 6.01 -10.79 -12.10
CA GLY A 146 4.73 -10.38 -11.52
C GLY A 146 4.05 -9.28 -12.34
N CYS A 147 4.80 -8.31 -12.86
CA CYS A 147 4.25 -7.18 -13.62
C CYS A 147 3.55 -7.66 -14.88
N THR A 148 4.20 -8.52 -15.67
CA THR A 148 3.62 -9.09 -16.89
C THR A 148 2.35 -9.87 -16.59
N ALA A 149 2.33 -10.64 -15.51
CA ALA A 149 1.18 -11.46 -15.15
C ALA A 149 0.01 -10.61 -14.62
N LEU A 150 0.30 -9.61 -13.78
CA LEU A 150 -0.72 -8.70 -13.25
C LEU A 150 -1.32 -7.80 -14.34
N ALA A 151 -0.50 -7.32 -15.27
CA ALA A 151 -0.97 -6.50 -16.38
C ALA A 151 -2.08 -7.21 -17.17
N ARG A 152 -1.97 -8.53 -17.37
CA ARG A 152 -2.98 -9.32 -18.10
C ARG A 152 -4.39 -9.19 -17.52
N TRP A 153 -4.54 -9.03 -16.21
CA TRP A 153 -5.85 -8.82 -15.60
C TRP A 153 -6.27 -7.35 -15.61
N LEU A 154 -5.38 -6.45 -15.20
CA LEU A 154 -5.73 -5.04 -15.04
C LEU A 154 -6.00 -4.32 -16.37
N THR A 155 -5.51 -4.86 -17.49
CA THR A 155 -5.81 -4.33 -18.83
C THR A 155 -7.08 -4.92 -19.44
N LEU A 156 -7.74 -5.90 -18.81
CA LEU A 156 -9.00 -6.43 -19.33
C LEU A 156 -10.05 -5.32 -19.32
N PRO A 157 -10.82 -5.11 -20.42
CA PRO A 157 -11.80 -4.03 -20.52
C PRO A 157 -12.70 -3.85 -19.30
N PRO A 158 -13.30 -4.91 -18.71
CA PRO A 158 -14.14 -4.75 -17.53
C PRO A 158 -13.41 -4.27 -16.27
N LEU A 159 -12.10 -4.56 -16.12
CA LEU A 159 -11.31 -4.13 -14.96
C LEU A 159 -10.58 -2.81 -15.18
N ARG A 160 -10.20 -2.51 -16.43
CA ARG A 160 -9.40 -1.34 -16.79
C ARG A 160 -10.01 -0.03 -16.29
N MET A 161 -11.33 0.11 -16.36
CA MET A 161 -12.07 1.29 -15.89
C MET A 161 -11.91 1.53 -14.38
N HIS A 162 -11.64 0.46 -13.62
CA HIS A 162 -11.50 0.48 -12.17
C HIS A 162 -10.03 0.46 -11.73
N ALA A 163 -9.13 -0.02 -12.58
CA ALA A 163 -7.70 -0.05 -12.31
C ALA A 163 -7.10 1.37 -12.27
N PRO A 164 -6.05 1.61 -11.45
CA PRO A 164 -5.30 2.85 -11.50
C PRO A 164 -4.46 2.89 -12.78
N ALA A 165 -4.17 4.09 -13.29
CA ALA A 165 -3.37 4.26 -14.51
C ALA A 165 -1.95 3.70 -14.36
N ARG A 166 -1.37 3.77 -13.14
CA ARG A 166 -0.02 3.30 -12.83
C ARG A 166 -0.05 2.39 -11.60
N VAL A 167 0.41 1.16 -11.76
CA VAL A 167 0.63 0.18 -10.69
C VAL A 167 2.12 -0.16 -10.60
N GLN A 168 2.66 -0.13 -9.39
CA GLN A 168 4.00 -0.61 -9.10
C GLN A 168 3.95 -1.84 -8.18
N LEU A 169 4.81 -2.81 -8.46
CA LEU A 169 4.97 -3.99 -7.63
C LEU A 169 6.13 -3.85 -6.65
N SER A 170 5.87 -4.05 -5.35
CA SER A 170 6.88 -4.05 -4.30
C SER A 170 7.11 -5.43 -3.73
N SER A 171 8.36 -5.80 -3.51
CA SER A 171 8.76 -7.06 -2.86
C SER A 171 8.69 -6.98 -1.32
N VAL A 172 8.52 -5.77 -0.79
CA VAL A 172 8.56 -5.45 0.64
C VAL A 172 7.17 -5.29 1.25
N LEU A 173 6.19 -4.79 0.50
CA LEU A 173 4.85 -4.49 1.05
C LEU A 173 4.05 -5.75 1.47
N GLY A 174 4.36 -6.91 0.90
CA GLY A 174 3.66 -8.17 1.20
C GLY A 174 2.16 -8.11 0.92
N PRO A 175 1.26 -8.42 1.88
CA PRO A 175 -0.19 -8.31 1.66
C PRO A 175 -0.72 -6.88 1.49
N ARG A 176 0.14 -5.86 1.60
CA ARG A 176 -0.27 -4.47 1.77
C ARG A 176 -0.22 -3.70 0.45
N GLY A 177 -0.99 -2.61 0.39
CA GLY A 177 -0.96 -1.62 -0.68
C GLY A 177 -0.72 -0.21 -0.15
N ARG A 178 -0.33 0.68 -1.04
CA ARG A 178 -0.15 2.12 -0.79
C ARG A 178 -0.57 2.91 -2.03
N GLY A 179 -1.57 3.77 -1.87
CA GLY A 179 -1.89 4.81 -2.86
C GLY A 179 -1.01 6.05 -2.70
N PHE A 180 -0.39 6.49 -3.80
CA PHE A 180 0.28 7.79 -3.94
C PHE A 180 -0.32 8.54 -5.11
N ASP A 181 -0.23 9.86 -5.12
CA ASP A 181 -0.83 10.71 -6.15
C ASP A 181 -0.45 10.32 -7.59
N ASP A 182 0.76 9.76 -7.77
CA ASP A 182 1.28 9.38 -9.08
C ASP A 182 1.14 7.88 -9.43
N ALA A 183 0.86 7.01 -8.44
CA ALA A 183 0.80 5.56 -8.63
C ALA A 183 0.20 4.83 -7.42
N VAL A 184 -0.36 3.64 -7.67
CA VAL A 184 -0.65 2.65 -6.61
C VAL A 184 0.52 1.66 -6.53
N VAL A 185 1.08 1.45 -5.34
CA VAL A 185 2.10 0.43 -5.09
C VAL A 185 1.49 -0.71 -4.29
N VAL A 186 1.65 -1.94 -4.75
CA VAL A 186 1.13 -3.13 -4.07
C VAL A 186 2.20 -4.19 -3.92
N GLY A 187 2.11 -4.96 -2.84
CA GLY A 187 3.03 -6.06 -2.64
C GLY A 187 2.86 -7.16 -3.68
N ALA A 188 3.98 -7.62 -4.22
CA ALA A 188 4.06 -8.73 -5.15
C ALA A 188 4.18 -10.06 -4.39
N PRO A 189 3.87 -11.20 -5.03
CA PRO A 189 4.19 -12.50 -4.47
C PRO A 189 5.69 -12.62 -4.16
N ALA A 190 6.01 -12.98 -2.92
CA ALA A 190 7.38 -13.12 -2.45
C ALA A 190 7.52 -14.35 -1.54
N PRO A 191 8.74 -14.90 -1.36
CA PRO A 191 8.94 -16.13 -0.59
C PRO A 191 8.60 -16.03 0.91
N TRP A 192 8.25 -14.84 1.41
CA TRP A 192 8.04 -14.58 2.83
C TRP A 192 6.56 -14.47 3.23
N HIS A 193 5.64 -14.57 2.27
CA HIS A 193 4.20 -14.61 2.53
C HIS A 193 3.46 -15.46 1.48
N ASP A 194 2.26 -15.95 1.82
CA ASP A 194 1.49 -16.88 0.99
C ASP A 194 0.55 -16.21 -0.02
N HIS A 195 0.77 -14.93 -0.31
CA HIS A 195 -0.12 -14.18 -1.21
C HIS A 195 0.30 -14.34 -2.68
N ASP A 196 -0.69 -14.56 -3.54
CA ASP A 196 -0.52 -14.71 -4.97
C ASP A 196 -0.86 -13.41 -5.74
N LEU A 197 -0.80 -13.50 -7.07
CA LEU A 197 -1.12 -12.36 -7.93
C LEU A 197 -2.59 -11.95 -7.85
N THR A 198 -3.51 -12.86 -7.52
CA THR A 198 -4.93 -12.51 -7.41
C THR A 198 -5.15 -11.56 -6.24
N HIS A 199 -4.50 -11.83 -5.09
CA HIS A 199 -4.44 -10.90 -3.96
C HIS A 199 -3.84 -9.56 -4.37
N THR A 200 -2.74 -9.59 -5.13
CA THR A 200 -2.07 -8.36 -5.62
C THR A 200 -3.01 -7.50 -6.48
N ALA A 201 -3.79 -8.13 -7.38
CA ALA A 201 -4.77 -7.42 -8.22
C ALA A 201 -5.91 -6.81 -7.40
N ILE A 202 -6.42 -7.54 -6.41
CA ILE A 202 -7.45 -7.03 -5.49
C ILE A 202 -6.93 -5.82 -4.72
N MET A 203 -5.70 -5.89 -4.20
CA MET A 203 -5.08 -4.76 -3.52
C MET A 203 -4.94 -3.55 -4.46
N ALA A 204 -4.56 -3.75 -5.72
CA ALA A 204 -4.42 -2.65 -6.67
C ALA A 204 -5.76 -1.95 -6.93
N LEU A 205 -6.85 -2.73 -7.05
CA LEU A 205 -8.21 -2.20 -7.20
C LEU A 205 -8.69 -1.50 -5.92
N HIS A 206 -8.39 -2.06 -4.75
CA HIS A 206 -8.75 -1.49 -3.45
C HIS A 206 -8.08 -0.15 -3.22
N GLU A 207 -6.75 -0.07 -3.35
CA GLU A 207 -6.02 1.18 -3.18
C GLU A 207 -6.48 2.25 -4.19
N ALA A 208 -6.74 1.86 -5.44
CA ALA A 208 -7.30 2.78 -6.44
C ALA A 208 -8.69 3.30 -6.05
N ALA A 209 -9.55 2.45 -5.50
CA ALA A 209 -10.87 2.85 -5.01
C ALA A 209 -10.77 3.76 -3.77
N VAL A 210 -9.86 3.47 -2.83
CA VAL A 210 -9.56 4.35 -1.69
C VAL A 210 -9.09 5.71 -2.19
N MET A 211 -8.20 5.76 -3.18
CA MET A 211 -7.69 7.00 -3.78
C MET A 211 -8.76 7.86 -4.45
N ARG A 212 -9.75 7.25 -5.12
CA ARG A 212 -10.84 7.98 -5.81
C ARG A 212 -11.95 8.45 -4.87
N THR A 213 -12.00 7.92 -3.66
CA THR A 213 -13.06 8.25 -2.71
C THR A 213 -12.67 9.47 -1.87
N ALA A 214 -13.58 10.43 -1.74
CA ALA A 214 -13.44 11.57 -0.85
C ALA A 214 -13.86 11.23 0.59
N GLY A 215 -13.39 12.02 1.55
CA GLY A 215 -13.73 11.87 2.98
C GLY A 215 -12.53 11.43 3.82
N ASP A 216 -12.80 11.13 5.09
CA ASP A 216 -11.78 10.62 6.00
C ASP A 216 -11.34 9.20 5.63
N HIS A 217 -10.24 8.74 6.24
CA HIS A 217 -9.66 7.44 5.95
C HIS A 217 -10.66 6.28 6.12
N ALA A 218 -11.44 6.25 7.21
CA ALA A 218 -12.38 5.16 7.46
C ALA A 218 -13.54 5.16 6.45
N ALA A 219 -14.02 6.33 6.03
CA ALA A 219 -15.05 6.48 5.01
C ALA A 219 -14.56 5.98 3.65
N ARG A 220 -13.33 6.36 3.28
CA ARG A 220 -12.67 5.92 2.05
C ARG A 220 -12.49 4.40 2.01
N GLU A 221 -12.02 3.81 3.11
CA GLU A 221 -11.86 2.36 3.24
C GLU A 221 -13.20 1.61 3.07
N LEU A 222 -14.25 2.05 3.77
CA LEU A 222 -15.55 1.37 3.68
C LEU A 222 -16.17 1.46 2.28
N ALA A 223 -16.09 2.62 1.64
CA ALA A 223 -16.59 2.82 0.29
C ALA A 223 -15.76 2.06 -0.75
N ALA A 224 -14.44 1.97 -0.59
CA ALA A 224 -13.56 1.18 -1.44
C ALA A 224 -13.91 -0.31 -1.37
N LEU A 225 -14.09 -0.85 -0.16
CA LEU A 225 -14.52 -2.24 0.04
C LEU A 225 -15.85 -2.53 -0.67
N ALA A 226 -16.83 -1.64 -0.52
CA ALA A 226 -18.13 -1.79 -1.19
C ALA A 226 -18.01 -1.72 -2.72
N THR A 227 -17.19 -0.79 -3.23
CA THR A 227 -16.96 -0.58 -4.67
C THR A 227 -16.28 -1.79 -5.30
N VAL A 228 -15.15 -2.24 -4.74
CA VAL A 228 -14.40 -3.40 -5.24
C VAL A 228 -15.25 -4.66 -5.17
N HIS A 229 -16.00 -4.86 -4.08
CA HIS A 229 -16.92 -5.98 -3.98
C HIS A 229 -17.96 -5.95 -5.10
N ALA A 230 -18.64 -4.82 -5.32
CA ALA A 230 -19.64 -4.72 -6.38
C ALA A 230 -19.05 -4.91 -7.78
N THR A 231 -17.88 -4.35 -8.05
CA THR A 231 -17.16 -4.55 -9.32
C THR A 231 -16.87 -6.03 -9.54
N LEU A 232 -16.20 -6.70 -8.60
CA LEU A 232 -15.80 -8.10 -8.80
C LEU A 232 -16.99 -9.06 -8.86
N GLN A 233 -18.07 -8.81 -8.12
CA GLN A 233 -19.29 -9.61 -8.22
C GLN A 233 -20.01 -9.41 -9.57
N SER A 234 -20.03 -8.18 -10.11
CA SER A 234 -20.60 -7.94 -11.44
C SER A 234 -19.82 -8.63 -12.57
N LEU A 235 -18.54 -8.91 -12.32
CA LEU A 235 -17.62 -9.52 -13.27
C LEU A 235 -17.38 -11.02 -13.04
N ALA A 236 -17.96 -11.59 -11.98
CA ALA A 236 -17.75 -12.99 -11.62
C ALA A 236 -18.28 -13.98 -12.68
N ALA A 237 -19.18 -13.53 -13.56
CA ALA A 237 -19.67 -14.32 -14.69
C ALA A 237 -18.68 -14.43 -15.85
N HIS A 238 -17.57 -13.67 -15.84
CA HIS A 238 -16.48 -13.83 -16.79
C HIS A 238 -15.48 -14.87 -16.28
N ASP A 239 -15.27 -15.95 -17.03
CA ASP A 239 -14.38 -17.06 -16.66
C ASP A 239 -12.96 -16.58 -16.30
N ASP A 240 -12.43 -15.59 -17.02
CA ASP A 240 -11.10 -15.01 -16.79
C ASP A 240 -11.00 -14.23 -15.46
N LEU A 241 -12.13 -13.84 -14.88
CA LEU A 241 -12.22 -12.99 -13.68
C LEU A 241 -12.82 -13.70 -12.46
N ALA A 242 -13.44 -14.86 -12.65
CA ALA A 242 -13.94 -15.71 -11.56
C ALA A 242 -12.88 -16.02 -10.47
N PRO A 243 -11.57 -16.22 -10.81
CA PRO A 243 -10.53 -16.37 -9.80
C PRO A 243 -10.36 -15.14 -8.90
N LEU A 244 -10.51 -13.92 -9.45
CA LEU A 244 -10.40 -12.68 -8.68
C LEU A 244 -11.58 -12.49 -7.72
N ALA A 245 -12.80 -12.82 -8.14
CA ALA A 245 -13.97 -12.78 -7.25
C ALA A 245 -13.80 -13.75 -6.07
N THR A 246 -13.33 -14.98 -6.35
CA THR A 246 -13.05 -15.97 -5.30
C THR A 246 -11.94 -15.52 -4.35
N ALA A 247 -10.85 -14.97 -4.89
CA ALA A 247 -9.75 -14.46 -4.10
C ALA A 247 -10.17 -13.25 -3.24
N HIS A 248 -11.05 -12.39 -3.76
CA HIS A 248 -11.60 -11.25 -3.03
C HIS A 248 -12.44 -11.70 -1.86
N ASP A 249 -13.26 -12.74 -2.01
CA ASP A 249 -14.03 -13.27 -0.90
C ASP A 249 -13.14 -13.87 0.20
N ARG A 250 -12.05 -14.54 -0.17
CA ARG A 250 -11.03 -15.01 0.79
C ARG A 250 -10.36 -13.84 1.51
N TRP A 251 -9.95 -12.81 0.77
CA TRP A 251 -9.33 -11.61 1.33
C TRP A 251 -10.28 -10.87 2.27
N LEU A 252 -11.53 -10.64 1.85
CA LEU A 252 -12.54 -10.04 2.71
C LEU A 252 -12.70 -10.80 4.02
N ALA A 253 -12.61 -12.13 4.04
CA ALA A 253 -12.75 -12.91 5.25
C ALA A 253 -11.60 -12.70 6.27
N THR A 254 -10.43 -12.22 5.83
CA THR A 254 -9.28 -11.96 6.73
C THR A 254 -9.31 -10.58 7.38
N LEU A 255 -10.15 -9.66 6.87
CA LEU A 255 -10.18 -8.27 7.35
C LEU A 255 -10.89 -8.14 8.71
N ASP A 256 -10.22 -7.45 9.64
CA ASP A 256 -10.83 -6.94 10.87
C ASP A 256 -11.44 -5.55 10.62
N LEU A 257 -12.76 -5.52 10.41
CA LEU A 257 -13.49 -4.29 10.11
C LEU A 257 -13.99 -3.57 11.38
N ARG A 258 -13.62 -4.01 12.60
CA ARG A 258 -14.19 -3.43 13.83
C ARG A 258 -13.98 -1.93 13.96
N ALA A 259 -12.77 -1.44 13.65
CA ALA A 259 -12.44 -0.03 13.73
C ALA A 259 -13.23 0.81 12.69
N ILE A 260 -13.31 0.34 11.44
CA ILE A 260 -14.09 0.97 10.37
C ILE A 260 -15.57 1.01 10.74
N VAL A 261 -16.13 -0.11 11.21
CA VAL A 261 -17.55 -0.19 11.63
C VAL A 261 -17.84 0.72 12.82
N ALA A 262 -16.88 0.90 13.75
CA ALA A 262 -17.03 1.81 14.88
C ALA A 262 -17.03 3.29 14.42
N ALA A 263 -16.13 3.65 13.49
CA ALA A 263 -16.08 4.99 12.91
C ALA A 263 -17.36 5.38 12.14
N HIS A 264 -18.08 4.38 11.62
CA HIS A 264 -19.32 4.56 10.84
C HIS A 264 -20.58 4.12 11.58
N ALA A 265 -20.57 4.16 12.92
CA ALA A 265 -21.67 3.64 13.72
C ALA A 265 -23.03 4.27 13.43
N ASP A 266 -23.05 5.56 13.08
CA ASP A 266 -24.26 6.33 12.81
C ASP A 266 -24.74 6.20 11.36
N ALA A 267 -23.84 5.91 10.42
CA ALA A 267 -24.16 5.73 9.00
C ALA A 267 -24.64 4.29 8.68
N LEU A 268 -24.43 3.34 9.59
CA LEU A 268 -24.73 1.93 9.41
C LEU A 268 -25.90 1.47 10.28
N THR A 269 -26.83 0.72 9.68
CA THR A 269 -27.90 0.08 10.46
C THR A 269 -27.31 -0.95 11.45
N PRO A 270 -28.00 -1.28 12.56
CA PRO A 270 -27.55 -2.33 13.47
C PRO A 270 -27.24 -3.67 12.76
N ALA A 271 -28.08 -4.05 11.78
CA ALA A 271 -27.87 -5.25 10.99
C ALA A 271 -26.58 -5.18 10.14
N GLN A 272 -26.31 -4.05 9.49
CA GLN A 272 -25.08 -3.85 8.72
C GLN A 272 -23.84 -3.92 9.60
N ARG A 273 -23.88 -3.31 10.80
CA ARG A 273 -22.76 -3.35 11.75
C ARG A 273 -22.44 -4.78 12.19
N THR A 274 -23.46 -5.59 12.48
CA THR A 274 -23.29 -7.01 12.84
C THR A 274 -22.73 -7.80 11.66
N ALA A 275 -23.33 -7.65 10.48
CA ALA A 275 -22.95 -8.38 9.28
C ALA A 275 -21.51 -8.11 8.82
N LEU A 276 -21.07 -6.85 8.87
CA LEU A 276 -19.68 -6.48 8.55
C LEU A 276 -18.68 -7.07 9.54
N ARG A 277 -19.07 -7.29 10.81
CA ARG A 277 -18.20 -7.90 11.84
C ARG A 277 -18.15 -9.43 11.75
N SER A 278 -19.23 -10.09 11.30
CA SER A 278 -19.36 -11.55 11.33
C SER A 278 -18.64 -12.30 10.19
N GLY A 279 -18.15 -11.60 9.16
CA GLY A 279 -17.52 -12.23 7.99
C GLY A 279 -18.51 -12.98 7.08
N GLY A 280 -18.00 -13.64 6.04
CA GLY A 280 -18.76 -14.53 5.16
C GLY A 280 -19.91 -13.88 4.39
N GLU A 281 -20.98 -14.64 4.15
CA GLU A 281 -22.15 -14.19 3.38
C GLU A 281 -22.83 -12.94 3.95
N PRO A 282 -23.04 -12.79 5.28
CA PRO A 282 -23.57 -11.55 5.83
C PRO A 282 -22.73 -10.31 5.45
N ARG A 283 -21.39 -10.43 5.51
CA ARG A 283 -20.48 -9.33 5.12
C ARG A 283 -20.64 -8.97 3.65
N ARG A 284 -20.74 -9.97 2.75
CA ARG A 284 -20.98 -9.76 1.31
C ARG A 284 -22.29 -9.02 1.07
N ALA A 285 -23.39 -9.50 1.66
CA ALA A 285 -24.69 -8.87 1.53
C ALA A 285 -24.69 -7.40 2.02
N ALA A 286 -24.01 -7.11 3.13
CA ALA A 286 -23.89 -5.76 3.65
C ALA A 286 -23.11 -4.84 2.70
N LEU A 287 -21.98 -5.29 2.14
CA LEU A 287 -21.19 -4.53 1.16
C LEU A 287 -21.97 -4.28 -0.13
N ALA A 288 -22.72 -5.27 -0.63
CA ALA A 288 -23.57 -5.12 -1.81
C ALA A 288 -24.66 -4.04 -1.59
N GLN A 289 -25.29 -4.02 -0.42
CA GLN A 289 -26.27 -2.99 -0.05
C GLN A 289 -25.63 -1.59 0.02
N LEU A 290 -24.42 -1.48 0.57
CA LEU A 290 -23.69 -0.21 0.63
C LEU A 290 -23.37 0.30 -0.78
N ALA A 291 -22.86 -0.56 -1.67
CA ALA A 291 -22.55 -0.18 -3.04
C ALA A 291 -23.80 0.29 -3.82
N ALA A 292 -24.97 -0.31 -3.56
CA ALA A 292 -26.22 0.09 -4.19
C ALA A 292 -26.69 1.50 -3.76
N ARG A 293 -26.38 1.93 -2.53
CA ARG A 293 -26.72 3.27 -2.04
C ARG A 293 -25.86 4.33 -2.72
N THR A 294 -24.56 4.08 -2.86
CA THR A 294 -23.62 5.03 -3.49
C THR A 294 -23.97 5.29 -4.97
N ARG A 295 -24.48 4.28 -5.69
CA ARG A 295 -24.95 4.45 -7.08
C ARG A 295 -26.29 5.18 -7.20
N SER A 296 -27.08 5.21 -6.13
CA SER A 296 -28.42 5.81 -6.12
C SER A 296 -28.43 7.23 -5.54
N ALA A 297 -27.29 7.74 -5.04
CA ALA A 297 -27.18 9.13 -4.62
C ALA A 297 -27.25 10.03 -5.86
N PRO A 298 -28.13 11.06 -5.90
CA PRO A 298 -28.16 11.99 -7.00
C PRO A 298 -26.80 12.69 -7.10
N VAL A 299 -26.27 12.78 -8.31
CA VAL A 299 -25.14 13.68 -8.60
C VAL A 299 -25.71 15.08 -8.45
N ASP A 300 -25.36 15.77 -7.36
CA ASP A 300 -25.63 17.20 -7.25
C ASP A 300 -24.80 17.89 -8.35
N ASP A 301 -25.47 18.31 -9.43
CA ASP A 301 -24.93 19.19 -10.45
C ASP A 301 -24.73 20.58 -9.80
N GLY A 302 -23.55 20.77 -9.19
CA GLY A 302 -23.06 22.04 -8.66
C GLY A 302 -22.01 22.67 -9.56
#